data_AF-A0A0S8A0W9-F1
#
_entry.id   AF-A0A0S8A0W9-F1
#
_cell.length_a   1.000
_cell.length_b   1.000
_cell.length_c   1.000
_cell.angle_alpha   90.00
_cell.angle_beta   90.00
_cell.angle_gamma   90.00
#
_symmetry.space_group_name_H-M   'P 1'
#
loop_
_entity.id
_entity.type
_entity.pdbx_description
1 polymer ?
#
loop_
_entity_poly.entity_id
_entity_poly.type
_entity_poly.pdbx_seq_one_letter_code
_entity_poly.pdbx_strand_id
1 'polypeptide(L)'
;MAIPLYINNTEMESISHVIREAVDKVSHAFNLSDDIAVPNAISPHLVGKALKQFLDILSRAELDHSKLMAGEYDTAYPTAKESALHQSLTRKEISEVGNHGLKLLDTLCEWAQALELPYQTNQINAIMVMVALWIARHGGELNSIESVVNTLAQIANSTTDPDALTELSYMMGELISAVSAETRFDFENIDP
;
A
#
# COMPACT_ATOMS: atom_id res chain seq x y z
N MET A 1 10.90 -9.00 18.02
CA MET A 1 9.65 -9.58 17.49
C MET A 1 9.86 -9.69 15.98
N ALA A 2 9.80 -10.89 15.42
CA ALA A 2 10.08 -11.11 14.00
C ALA A 2 8.95 -10.50 13.15
N ILE A 3 9.29 -9.67 12.18
CA ILE A 3 8.35 -9.16 11.17
C ILE A 3 7.92 -10.37 10.34
N PRO A 4 6.63 -10.74 10.27
CA PRO A 4 6.23 -11.90 9.50
C PRO A 4 6.42 -11.61 8.00
N LEU A 5 7.23 -12.46 7.34
CA LEU A 5 7.59 -12.43 5.92
C LEU A 5 6.39 -12.75 4.99
N TYR A 6 5.33 -11.96 5.05
CA TYR A 6 4.22 -12.03 4.07
C TYR A 6 4.32 -10.95 2.99
N ILE A 7 5.40 -10.17 2.95
CA ILE A 7 5.47 -8.89 2.23
C ILE A 7 5.43 -9.07 0.71
N ASN A 8 5.82 -10.23 0.21
CA ASN A 8 5.68 -10.57 -1.20
C ASN A 8 4.26 -11.08 -1.56
N ASN A 9 3.40 -11.38 -0.56
CA ASN A 9 2.01 -11.69 -0.81
C ASN A 9 1.23 -10.38 -1.09
N THR A 10 1.06 -10.07 -2.37
CA THR A 10 0.27 -8.95 -2.85
C THR A 10 -1.20 -9.31 -3.09
N GLU A 11 -1.68 -10.47 -2.63
CA GLU A 11 -3.09 -10.86 -2.77
C GLU A 11 -3.99 -9.85 -2.06
N MET A 12 -4.94 -9.29 -2.80
CA MET A 12 -5.82 -8.22 -2.30
C MET A 12 -6.65 -8.64 -1.09
N GLU A 13 -7.07 -9.91 -1.00
CA GLU A 13 -7.81 -10.42 0.16
C GLU A 13 -6.98 -10.34 1.45
N SER A 14 -5.71 -10.73 1.38
CA SER A 14 -4.77 -10.67 2.49
C SER A 14 -4.52 -9.21 2.92
N ILE A 15 -4.24 -8.32 1.96
CA ILE A 15 -4.06 -6.87 2.22
C ILE A 15 -5.31 -6.29 2.88
N SER A 16 -6.50 -6.61 2.35
CA SER A 16 -7.77 -6.10 2.85
C SER A 16 -8.06 -6.55 4.28
N HIS A 17 -7.74 -7.81 4.61
CA HIS A 17 -7.94 -8.33 5.96
C HIS A 17 -7.06 -7.61 6.99
N VAL A 18 -5.76 -7.49 6.70
CA VAL A 18 -4.80 -6.87 7.64
C VAL A 18 -5.10 -5.37 7.82
N ILE A 19 -5.48 -4.65 6.76
CA ILE A 19 -5.88 -3.24 6.86
C ILE A 19 -7.11 -3.07 7.74
N ARG A 20 -8.14 -3.91 7.58
CA ARG A 20 -9.36 -3.83 8.40
C ARG A 20 -9.04 -4.08 9.87
N GLU A 21 -8.24 -5.09 10.18
CA GLU A 21 -7.80 -5.37 11.55
C GLU A 21 -7.03 -4.18 12.14
N ALA A 22 -6.08 -3.62 11.39
CA ALA A 22 -5.31 -2.46 11.85
C ALA A 22 -6.21 -1.25 12.12
N VAL A 23 -7.13 -0.93 11.21
CA VAL A 23 -8.11 0.16 11.37
C VAL A 23 -8.96 -0.05 12.62
N ASP A 24 -9.49 -1.25 12.83
CA ASP A 24 -10.34 -1.56 13.97
C ASP A 24 -9.58 -1.40 15.30
N LYS A 25 -8.34 -1.89 15.37
CA LYS A 25 -7.50 -1.78 16.57
C LYS A 25 -7.10 -0.34 16.88
N VAL A 26 -6.66 0.41 15.87
CA VAL A 26 -6.28 1.82 16.03
C VAL A 26 -7.50 2.66 16.40
N SER A 27 -8.64 2.46 15.74
CA SER A 27 -9.89 3.19 16.04
C SER A 27 -10.42 2.87 17.44
N HIS A 28 -10.31 1.62 17.88
CA HIS A 28 -10.70 1.22 19.23
C HIS A 28 -9.81 1.89 20.29
N ALA A 29 -8.49 1.86 20.12
CA ALA A 29 -7.55 2.51 21.04
C ALA A 29 -7.74 4.03 21.09
N PHE A 30 -8.00 4.66 19.94
CA PHE A 30 -8.33 6.07 19.85
C PHE A 30 -9.57 6.44 20.67
N ASN A 31 -10.65 5.65 20.59
CA ASN A 31 -11.88 5.90 21.37
C ASN A 31 -11.70 5.73 22.88
N LEU A 32 -10.67 5.00 23.32
CA LEU A 32 -10.33 4.83 24.73
C LEU A 32 -9.36 5.91 25.25
N SER A 33 -8.82 6.74 24.35
CA SER A 33 -7.82 7.75 24.67
C SER A 33 -8.49 9.12 24.79
N ASP A 34 -8.64 9.62 26.02
CA ASP A 34 -9.35 10.88 26.29
C ASP A 34 -8.61 12.14 25.79
N ASP A 35 -7.31 12.07 25.46
CA ASP A 35 -6.44 13.26 25.32
C ASP A 35 -5.41 13.24 24.18
N ILE A 36 -5.43 12.26 23.26
CA ILE A 36 -4.45 12.21 22.16
C ILE A 36 -4.93 13.10 21.00
N ALA A 37 -4.58 14.38 21.08
CA ALA A 37 -4.73 15.32 19.98
C ALA A 37 -3.49 15.29 19.09
N VAL A 38 -3.60 14.71 17.90
CA VAL A 38 -2.64 14.94 16.81
C VAL A 38 -3.16 16.16 16.02
N PRO A 39 -2.49 17.33 16.07
CA PRO A 39 -2.99 18.54 15.44
C PRO A 39 -3.21 18.36 13.93
N ASN A 40 -4.37 18.77 13.43
CA ASN A 40 -4.78 18.64 12.03
C ASN A 40 -4.88 17.20 11.48
N ALA A 41 -4.78 16.18 12.32
CA ALA A 41 -4.89 14.79 11.87
C ALA A 41 -6.33 14.39 11.58
N ILE A 42 -6.51 13.70 10.46
CA ILE A 42 -7.75 13.02 10.11
C ILE A 42 -7.97 11.90 11.14
N SER A 43 -9.15 11.80 11.75
CA SER A 43 -9.41 10.77 12.77
C SER A 43 -9.25 9.36 12.20
N PRO A 44 -8.82 8.37 13.01
CA PRO A 44 -8.61 6.99 12.54
C PRO A 44 -9.84 6.38 11.86
N HIS A 45 -11.04 6.73 12.32
CA HIS A 45 -12.30 6.29 11.72
C HIS A 45 -12.48 6.81 10.29
N LEU A 46 -12.13 8.07 10.04
CA LEU A 46 -12.24 8.66 8.71
C LEU A 46 -11.15 8.13 7.77
N VAL A 47 -9.93 7.92 8.28
CA VAL A 47 -8.86 7.22 7.56
C VAL A 47 -9.31 5.81 7.18
N GLY A 48 -9.89 5.06 8.12
CA GLY A 48 -10.42 3.72 7.89
C GLY A 48 -11.51 3.67 6.80
N LYS A 49 -12.41 4.66 6.78
CA LYS A 49 -13.42 4.78 5.72
C LYS A 49 -12.79 5.03 4.35
N ALA A 50 -11.77 5.88 4.28
CA ALA A 50 -11.05 6.16 3.03
C ALA A 50 -10.24 4.93 2.56
N LEU A 51 -9.58 4.22 3.48
CA LEU A 51 -8.86 2.97 3.19
C LEU A 51 -9.79 1.88 2.66
N LYS A 52 -11.03 1.80 3.16
CA LYS A 52 -12.04 0.90 2.60
C LYS A 52 -12.37 1.25 1.15
N GLN A 53 -12.59 2.52 0.84
CA GLN A 53 -12.86 2.96 -0.54
C GLN A 53 -11.67 2.67 -1.47
N PHE A 54 -10.46 2.91 -0.98
CA PHE A 54 -9.23 2.56 -1.68
C PHE A 54 -9.16 1.06 -1.98
N LEU A 55 -9.41 0.20 -1.00
CA LEU A 55 -9.42 -1.25 -1.19
C LEU A 55 -10.50 -1.73 -2.17
N ASP A 56 -11.67 -1.11 -2.13
CA ASP A 56 -12.75 -1.40 -3.09
C ASP A 56 -12.31 -1.05 -4.52
N ILE A 57 -11.55 0.03 -4.73
CA ILE A 57 -11.00 0.40 -6.04
C ILE A 57 -9.93 -0.62 -6.48
N LEU A 58 -8.99 -0.96 -5.60
CA LEU A 58 -7.93 -1.93 -5.92
C LEU A 58 -8.49 -3.31 -6.26
N SER A 59 -9.48 -3.79 -5.50
CA SER A 59 -10.12 -5.09 -5.73
C SER A 59 -10.82 -5.15 -7.08
N ARG A 60 -11.43 -4.04 -7.51
CA ARG A 60 -12.05 -3.94 -8.84
C ARG A 60 -10.99 -3.96 -9.95
N ALA A 61 -9.89 -3.23 -9.76
CA ALA A 61 -8.79 -3.20 -10.71
C ALA A 61 -8.18 -4.60 -10.93
N GLU A 62 -8.01 -5.39 -9.86
CA GLU A 62 -7.54 -6.77 -9.97
C GLU A 62 -8.54 -7.69 -10.68
N LEU A 63 -9.83 -7.59 -10.34
CA LEU A 63 -10.86 -8.39 -11.00
C LEU A 63 -10.93 -8.11 -12.50
N ASP A 64 -10.84 -6.85 -12.91
CA ASP A 64 -10.84 -6.48 -14.33
C ASP A 64 -9.57 -6.95 -15.04
N HIS A 65 -8.40 -6.82 -14.41
CA HIS A 65 -7.15 -7.33 -14.94
C HIS A 65 -7.19 -8.87 -15.12
N SER A 66 -7.72 -9.59 -14.14
CA SER A 66 -7.89 -11.06 -14.21
C SER A 66 -8.81 -11.48 -15.36
N LYS A 67 -9.94 -10.77 -15.57
CA LYS A 67 -10.88 -11.06 -16.67
C LYS A 67 -10.26 -10.80 -18.04
N LEU A 68 -9.44 -9.74 -18.16
CA LEU A 68 -8.73 -9.41 -19.40
C LEU A 68 -7.76 -10.54 -19.78
N MET A 69 -7.01 -11.04 -18.81
CA MET A 69 -6.05 -12.13 -19.01
C MET A 69 -6.72 -13.48 -19.28
N ALA A 70 -7.92 -13.72 -18.72
CA ALA A 70 -8.70 -14.93 -18.95
C ALA A 70 -9.40 -14.98 -20.33
N GLY A 71 -9.36 -13.89 -21.11
CA GLY A 71 -10.01 -13.83 -22.42
C GLY A 71 -11.54 -13.90 -22.35
N GLU A 72 -12.14 -13.62 -21.19
CA GLU A 72 -13.59 -13.69 -20.94
C GLU A 72 -14.38 -12.53 -21.56
N TYR A 73 -13.71 -11.64 -22.30
CA TYR A 73 -14.37 -10.63 -23.11
C TYR A 73 -14.84 -11.26 -24.42
N ASP A 74 -16.12 -11.59 -24.48
CA ASP A 74 -16.77 -12.03 -25.71
C ASP A 74 -16.53 -10.97 -26.80
N THR A 75 -15.83 -11.35 -27.87
CA THR A 75 -15.37 -10.47 -28.97
C THR A 75 -16.49 -9.88 -29.82
N ALA A 76 -17.75 -10.14 -29.48
CA ALA A 76 -18.92 -9.55 -30.11
C ALA A 76 -19.24 -8.18 -29.48
N TYR A 77 -18.64 -7.11 -30.03
CA TYR A 77 -18.99 -5.70 -29.81
C TYR A 77 -19.52 -5.33 -28.40
N PRO A 78 -18.67 -4.88 -27.47
CA PRO A 78 -19.14 -4.50 -26.14
C PRO A 78 -20.18 -3.39 -26.24
N THR A 79 -21.33 -3.57 -25.59
CA THR A 79 -22.32 -2.50 -25.50
C THR A 79 -21.71 -1.32 -24.72
N ALA A 80 -22.15 -0.08 -24.97
CA ALA A 80 -21.65 1.10 -24.26
C ALA A 80 -21.77 1.01 -22.73
N LYS A 81 -22.62 0.11 -22.22
CA LYS A 81 -22.84 -0.15 -20.80
C LYS A 81 -21.83 -1.17 -20.22
N GLU A 82 -21.38 -2.14 -21.02
CA GLU A 82 -20.31 -3.09 -20.66
C GLU A 82 -18.93 -2.44 -20.77
N SER A 83 -18.71 -1.59 -21.78
CA SER A 83 -17.47 -0.81 -21.90
C SER A 83 -17.26 0.18 -20.75
N ALA A 84 -18.33 0.60 -20.06
CA ALA A 84 -18.27 1.45 -18.88
C ALA A 84 -18.11 0.65 -17.58
N LEU A 85 -18.34 -0.67 -17.60
CA LEU A 85 -18.24 -1.56 -16.44
C LEU A 85 -16.84 -2.19 -16.31
N HIS A 86 -16.05 -2.17 -17.40
CA HIS A 86 -14.75 -2.83 -17.53
C HIS A 86 -13.61 -1.83 -17.77
N GLN A 87 -13.63 -0.71 -17.06
CA GLN A 87 -12.59 0.29 -17.21
C GLN A 87 -11.41 -0.09 -16.30
N SER A 88 -10.48 -0.88 -16.84
CA SER A 88 -9.19 -1.10 -16.19
C SER A 88 -8.52 0.25 -15.94
N LEU A 89 -7.98 0.43 -14.72
CA LEU A 89 -7.30 1.66 -14.35
C LEU A 89 -6.10 1.89 -15.27
N THR A 90 -5.98 3.11 -15.78
CA THR A 90 -4.77 3.57 -16.47
C THR A 90 -3.59 3.62 -15.50
N ARG A 91 -2.36 3.56 -16.01
CA ARG A 91 -1.14 3.72 -15.18
C ARG A 91 -1.17 4.99 -14.33
N LYS A 92 -1.72 6.08 -14.86
CA LYS A 92 -1.89 7.34 -14.13
C LYS A 92 -2.88 7.20 -12.97
N GLU A 93 -4.03 6.56 -13.18
CA GLU A 93 -5.01 6.31 -12.12
C GLU A 93 -4.46 5.35 -11.06
N ILE A 94 -3.67 4.34 -11.46
CA ILE A 94 -2.93 3.46 -10.53
C ILE A 94 -1.98 4.29 -9.66
N SER A 95 -1.19 5.18 -10.24
CA SER A 95 -0.34 6.11 -9.49
C SER A 95 -1.16 6.97 -8.53
N GLU A 96 -2.23 7.61 -9.01
CA GLU A 96 -3.03 8.54 -8.19
C GLU A 96 -3.70 7.82 -7.01
N VAL A 97 -4.40 6.72 -7.27
CA VAL A 97 -5.11 5.93 -6.25
C VAL A 97 -4.10 5.28 -5.31
N GLY A 98 -3.03 4.70 -5.85
CA GLY A 98 -1.98 4.03 -5.08
C GLY A 98 -1.27 4.97 -4.11
N ASN A 99 -0.77 6.10 -4.60
CA ASN A 99 -0.09 7.09 -3.75
C ASN A 99 -1.05 7.71 -2.72
N HIS A 100 -2.33 7.88 -3.06
CA HIS A 100 -3.31 8.31 -2.07
C HIS A 100 -3.51 7.26 -0.97
N GLY A 101 -3.61 5.97 -1.35
CA GLY A 101 -3.66 4.85 -0.40
C GLY A 101 -2.45 4.80 0.53
N LEU A 102 -1.24 4.99 -0.01
CA LEU A 102 -0.01 5.05 0.80
C LEU A 102 -0.05 6.19 1.83
N LYS A 103 -0.50 7.39 1.44
CA LYS A 103 -0.68 8.51 2.39
C LYS A 103 -1.68 8.21 3.50
N LEU A 104 -2.76 7.50 3.19
CA LEU A 104 -3.74 7.07 4.19
C LEU A 104 -3.15 6.03 5.15
N LEU A 105 -2.32 5.11 4.65
CA LEU A 105 -1.61 4.14 5.46
C LEU A 105 -0.56 4.79 6.37
N ASP A 106 0.21 5.76 5.86
CA ASP A 106 1.13 6.58 6.68
C ASP A 106 0.35 7.27 7.81
N THR A 107 -0.78 7.92 7.50
CA THR A 107 -1.63 8.56 8.52
C THR A 107 -2.11 7.55 9.57
N LEU A 108 -2.50 6.34 9.16
CA LEU A 108 -2.91 5.30 10.10
C LEU A 108 -1.71 4.80 10.95
N CYS A 109 -0.52 4.75 10.36
CA CYS A 109 0.71 4.37 11.04
C CYS A 109 1.10 5.40 12.11
N GLU A 110 1.01 6.70 11.80
CA GLU A 110 1.20 7.80 12.75
C GLU A 110 0.26 7.68 13.94
N TRP A 111 -1.02 7.35 13.71
CA TRP A 111 -1.96 7.07 14.79
C TRP A 111 -1.57 5.85 15.62
N ALA A 112 -1.19 4.74 14.98
CA ALA A 112 -0.74 3.54 15.69
C ALA A 112 0.49 3.83 16.56
N GLN A 113 1.43 4.66 16.08
CA GLN A 113 2.58 5.11 16.86
C GLN A 113 2.18 6.00 18.03
N ALA A 114 1.32 7.00 17.80
CA ALA A 114 0.84 7.92 18.84
C ALA A 114 0.05 7.19 19.94
N LEU A 115 -0.60 6.07 19.60
CA LEU A 115 -1.34 5.20 20.52
C LEU A 115 -0.49 4.07 21.12
N GLU A 116 0.82 4.07 20.86
CA GLU A 116 1.77 3.06 21.34
C GLU A 116 1.37 1.61 20.97
N LEU A 117 0.96 1.41 19.71
CA LEU A 117 0.51 0.13 19.15
C LEU A 117 1.59 -0.48 18.22
N PRO A 118 2.73 -0.97 18.73
CA PRO A 118 3.89 -1.37 17.90
C PRO A 118 3.60 -2.55 16.97
N TYR A 119 2.69 -3.45 17.36
CA TYR A 119 2.27 -4.54 16.48
C TYR A 119 1.52 -3.99 15.26
N GLN A 120 0.58 -3.07 15.46
CA GLN A 120 -0.17 -2.43 14.37
C GLN A 120 0.75 -1.57 13.51
N THR A 121 1.68 -0.81 14.10
CA THR A 121 2.69 -0.05 13.35
C THR A 121 3.47 -0.95 12.38
N ASN A 122 3.96 -2.10 12.86
CA ASN A 122 4.69 -3.04 12.01
C ASN A 122 3.82 -3.65 10.92
N GLN A 123 2.56 -3.98 11.22
CA GLN A 123 1.62 -4.52 10.23
C GLN A 123 1.30 -3.48 9.15
N ILE A 124 1.03 -2.24 9.53
CA ILE A 124 0.74 -1.15 8.58
C ILE A 124 1.97 -0.89 7.70
N ASN A 125 3.18 -0.87 8.27
CA ASN A 125 4.43 -0.75 7.53
C ASN A 125 4.59 -1.87 6.49
N ALA A 126 4.32 -3.12 6.85
CA ALA A 126 4.36 -4.24 5.92
C ALA A 126 3.33 -4.08 4.78
N ILE A 127 2.11 -3.63 5.09
CA ILE A 127 1.08 -3.33 4.08
C ILE A 127 1.53 -2.24 3.12
N MET A 128 2.19 -1.18 3.61
CA MET A 128 2.69 -0.10 2.75
C MET A 128 3.67 -0.64 1.70
N VAL A 129 4.53 -1.59 2.08
CA VAL A 129 5.41 -2.26 1.12
C VAL A 129 4.62 -3.08 0.09
N MET A 130 3.62 -3.86 0.53
CA MET A 130 2.76 -4.64 -0.38
C MET A 130 2.02 -3.75 -1.38
N VAL A 131 1.45 -2.62 -0.93
CA VAL A 131 0.76 -1.65 -1.78
C VAL A 131 1.74 -0.99 -2.75
N ALA A 132 2.93 -0.62 -2.28
CA ALA A 132 3.94 -0.02 -3.16
C ALA A 132 4.40 -1.00 -4.26
N LEU A 133 4.59 -2.29 -3.92
CA LEU A 133 4.88 -3.34 -4.89
C LEU A 133 3.72 -3.55 -5.86
N TRP A 134 2.48 -3.51 -5.38
CA TRP A 134 1.30 -3.58 -6.24
C TRP A 134 1.28 -2.44 -7.26
N ILE A 135 1.54 -1.19 -6.84
CA ILE A 135 1.64 -0.03 -7.74
C ILE A 135 2.72 -0.25 -8.80
N ALA A 136 3.93 -0.66 -8.38
CA ALA A 136 5.05 -0.91 -9.27
C ALA A 136 4.74 -1.99 -10.31
N ARG A 137 4.16 -3.12 -9.87
CA ARG A 137 3.82 -4.25 -10.75
C ARG A 137 2.71 -3.94 -11.74
N HIS A 138 1.84 -2.98 -11.44
CA HIS A 138 0.80 -2.50 -12.35
C HIS A 138 1.24 -1.30 -13.20
N GLY A 139 2.54 -0.94 -13.16
CA GLY A 139 3.12 0.11 -13.98
C GLY A 139 2.76 1.53 -13.53
N GLY A 140 2.31 1.69 -12.29
CA GLY A 140 2.18 3.00 -11.65
C GLY A 140 3.54 3.53 -11.18
N GLU A 141 3.53 4.79 -10.77
CA GLU A 141 4.69 5.52 -10.26
C GLU A 141 4.50 5.85 -8.77
N LEU A 142 5.57 5.79 -7.99
CA LEU A 142 5.61 6.14 -6.57
C LEU A 142 6.13 7.56 -6.40
N ASN A 143 5.37 8.41 -5.71
CA ASN A 143 5.73 9.80 -5.41
C ASN A 143 6.46 9.96 -4.06
N SER A 144 6.48 8.90 -3.25
CA SER A 144 7.26 8.82 -2.02
C SER A 144 7.51 7.36 -1.72
N ILE A 145 8.69 7.05 -1.19
CA ILE A 145 9.10 5.69 -0.84
C ILE A 145 9.78 5.62 0.54
N GLU A 146 9.85 6.73 1.29
CA GLU A 146 10.61 6.80 2.54
C GLU A 146 10.16 5.75 3.55
N SER A 147 8.86 5.71 3.91
CA SER A 147 8.29 4.72 4.82
C SER A 147 8.49 3.27 4.33
N VAL A 148 8.44 3.06 3.01
CA VAL A 148 8.59 1.74 2.36
C VAL A 148 10.04 1.27 2.45
N VAL A 149 11.00 2.12 2.09
CA VAL A 149 12.45 1.83 2.19
C VAL A 149 12.86 1.62 3.65
N ASN A 150 12.38 2.47 4.56
CA ASN A 150 12.66 2.31 5.99
C ASN A 150 12.17 0.96 6.52
N THR A 151 10.97 0.53 6.10
CA THR A 151 10.43 -0.78 6.46
C THR A 151 11.31 -1.91 5.90
N LEU A 152 11.66 -1.86 4.61
CA LEU A 152 12.53 -2.86 3.97
C LEU A 152 13.91 -2.95 4.63
N ALA A 153 14.50 -1.81 5.00
CA ALA A 153 15.76 -1.75 5.73
C ALA A 153 15.66 -2.39 7.11
N GLN A 154 14.57 -2.13 7.85
CA GLN A 154 14.32 -2.78 9.14
C GLN A 154 14.22 -4.30 9.01
N ILE A 155 13.53 -4.79 7.96
CA ILE A 155 13.41 -6.23 7.71
C ILE A 155 14.77 -6.84 7.35
N ALA A 156 15.52 -6.21 6.45
CA ALA A 156 16.86 -6.65 6.06
C ALA A 156 17.79 -6.73 7.29
N ASN A 157 17.75 -5.74 8.17
CA ASN A 157 18.54 -5.71 9.40
C ASN A 157 18.08 -6.75 10.45
N SER A 158 16.89 -7.34 10.29
CA SER A 158 16.33 -8.31 11.23
C SER A 158 16.60 -9.77 10.86
N THR A 159 17.17 -10.03 9.68
CA THR A 159 17.45 -11.38 9.17
C THR A 159 18.89 -11.53 8.70
N THR A 160 19.40 -12.76 8.77
CA THR A 160 20.70 -13.15 8.19
C THR A 160 20.54 -14.22 7.12
N ASP A 161 19.29 -14.58 6.80
CA ASP A 161 18.96 -15.57 5.79
C ASP A 161 19.27 -15.02 4.38
N PRO A 162 20.21 -15.63 3.64
CA PRO A 162 20.59 -15.16 2.30
C PRO A 162 19.43 -15.19 1.30
N ASP A 163 18.51 -16.14 1.41
CA ASP A 163 17.37 -16.25 0.48
C ASP A 163 16.39 -15.09 0.71
N ALA A 164 16.08 -14.81 1.98
CA ALA A 164 15.25 -13.66 2.37
C ALA A 164 15.89 -12.31 1.96
N LEU A 165 17.21 -12.15 2.14
CA LEU A 165 17.93 -10.95 1.71
C LEU A 165 17.93 -10.79 0.18
N THR A 166 18.01 -11.90 -0.55
CA THR A 166 17.92 -11.90 -2.01
C THR A 166 16.52 -11.44 -2.46
N GLU A 167 15.46 -11.97 -1.85
CA GLU A 167 14.08 -11.54 -2.13
C GLU A 167 13.87 -10.05 -1.84
N LEU A 168 14.37 -9.56 -0.70
CA LEU A 168 14.33 -8.14 -0.35
C LEU A 168 15.05 -7.28 -1.40
N SER A 169 16.18 -7.74 -1.93
CA SER A 169 16.92 -7.02 -2.97
C SER A 169 16.12 -6.88 -4.27
N TYR A 170 15.38 -7.92 -4.67
CA TYR A 170 14.51 -7.87 -5.84
C TYR A 170 13.34 -6.90 -5.63
N MET A 171 12.67 -6.98 -4.48
CA MET A 171 11.58 -6.06 -4.14
C MET A 171 12.06 -4.60 -4.13
N MET A 172 13.24 -4.31 -3.57
CA MET A 172 13.83 -2.98 -3.62
C MET A 172 14.08 -2.51 -5.06
N GLY A 173 14.57 -3.40 -5.94
CA GLY A 173 14.78 -3.10 -7.35
C GLY A 173 13.48 -2.78 -8.10
N GLU A 174 12.40 -3.53 -7.85
CA GLU A 174 11.07 -3.26 -8.39
C GLU A 174 10.58 -1.86 -7.97
N LEU A 175 10.70 -1.55 -6.68
CA LEU A 175 10.22 -0.28 -6.13
C LEU A 175 11.02 0.91 -6.62
N ILE A 176 12.36 0.84 -6.64
CA ILE A 176 13.23 1.90 -7.17
C ILE A 176 12.89 2.18 -8.64
N SER A 177 12.61 1.13 -9.42
CA SER A 177 12.21 1.26 -10.82
C SER A 177 10.89 2.01 -11.01
N ALA A 178 9.99 1.93 -10.03
CA ALA A 178 8.69 2.59 -10.03
C ALA A 178 8.69 4.00 -9.39
N VAL A 179 9.78 4.45 -8.75
CA VAL A 179 9.85 5.81 -8.21
C VAL A 179 9.76 6.84 -9.35
N SER A 180 8.89 7.85 -9.19
CA SER A 180 8.69 8.91 -10.18
C SER A 180 9.97 9.73 -10.39
N ALA A 181 10.12 10.32 -11.57
CA ALA A 181 11.31 11.11 -11.89
C ALA A 181 11.51 12.30 -10.94
N GLU A 182 10.43 12.94 -10.49
CA GLU A 182 10.45 14.03 -9.52
C GLU A 182 11.00 13.56 -8.16
N THR A 183 10.51 12.42 -7.66
CA THR A 183 10.97 11.86 -6.39
C THR A 183 12.43 11.37 -6.48
N ARG A 184 12.84 10.82 -7.63
CA ARG A 184 14.26 10.45 -7.86
C ARG A 184 15.19 11.66 -7.78
N PHE A 185 14.77 12.80 -8.33
CA PHE A 185 15.56 14.03 -8.28
C PHE A 185 15.75 14.54 -6.85
N ASP A 186 14.73 14.42 -5.98
CA ASP A 186 14.87 14.76 -4.57
C ASP A 186 15.92 13.88 -3.86
N PHE A 187 15.99 12.57 -4.17
CA PHE A 187 17.03 11.68 -3.64
C PHE A 187 18.44 12.03 -4.14
N GLU A 188 18.57 12.44 -5.41
CA GLU A 188 19.86 12.80 -6.02
C GLU A 188 20.41 14.15 -5.53
N ASN A 189 19.55 15.03 -5.01
CA ASN A 189 19.96 16.32 -4.46
C ASN A 189 20.22 16.30 -2.94
N ILE A 190 20.08 15.15 -2.28
CA ILE A 190 20.59 14.95 -0.92
C ILE A 190 22.08 14.62 -1.04
N ASP A 191 22.90 15.65 -1.26
CA ASP A 191 24.37 15.59 -1.16
C ASP A 191 24.79 15.72 0.34
N PRO A 192 25.98 15.20 0.75
CA PRO A 192 26.27 14.56 2.04
C PRO A 192 26.31 15.42 3.31
#